data_AF-A0A7W1VDR8-F1
#
_entry.id   AF-A0A7W1VDR8-F1
#
_cell.length_a   1.000
_cell.length_b   1.000
_cell.length_c   1.000
_cell.angle_alpha   90.00
_cell.angle_beta   90.00
_cell.angle_gamma   90.00
#
_symmetry.space_group_name_H-M   'P 1'
#
loop_
_entity.id
_entity.type
_entity.pdbx_description
1 polymer ?
#
loop_
_entity_poly.entity_id
_entity_poly.type
_entity_poly.pdbx_seq_one_letter_code
_entity_poly.pdbx_strand_id
1 'polypeptide(L)'
;MVTIGAVESLWRYPVKSMSGEQMPEIFMGFSSVYGDRCYAFKSSAARKGFPYLNANTQPQMLLYRPQFRYPERALNPPNLIEAMSTAPGVTPANGESDDLILDVVTPSGETLPIDDPKLIEMLGTGISEKNQLARRVCARRRKERLFVSTDRLKKVKGKSSKRLSVNNPCSRSGLAELV
;
A
#
# COMPACT_ATOMS: atom_id res chain seq x y z
N MET A 1 -22.98 -15.85 12.78
CA MET A 1 -21.92 -15.18 11.97
C MET A 1 -22.01 -15.81 10.60
N VAL A 2 -22.23 -15.01 9.56
CA VAL A 2 -22.48 -15.51 8.20
C VAL A 2 -21.28 -15.15 7.34
N THR A 3 -20.68 -16.15 6.71
CA THR A 3 -19.61 -15.96 5.74
C THR A 3 -20.23 -15.43 4.44
N ILE A 4 -19.79 -14.26 3.98
CA ILE A 4 -20.31 -13.60 2.77
C ILE A 4 -19.50 -13.91 1.51
N GLY A 5 -18.33 -14.55 1.64
CA GLY A 5 -17.46 -14.88 0.52
C GLY A 5 -16.06 -15.33 0.95
N ALA A 6 -15.23 -15.61 -0.04
CA ALA A 6 -13.81 -15.92 0.12
C ALA A 6 -12.98 -14.97 -0.77
N VAL A 7 -11.77 -14.64 -0.32
CA VAL A 7 -10.83 -13.82 -1.10
C VAL A 7 -10.20 -14.70 -2.17
N GLU A 8 -10.39 -14.34 -3.45
CA GLU A 8 -9.83 -15.09 -4.58
C GLU A 8 -8.34 -14.77 -4.82
N SER A 9 -7.97 -13.48 -4.75
CA SER A 9 -6.60 -13.04 -4.95
C SER A 9 -6.26 -11.81 -4.12
N LEU A 10 -4.99 -11.68 -3.75
CA LEU A 10 -4.43 -10.49 -3.11
C LEU A 10 -3.40 -9.87 -4.05
N TRP A 11 -3.43 -8.55 -4.16
CA TRP A 11 -2.54 -7.78 -5.02
C TRP A 11 -1.89 -6.65 -4.24
N ARG A 12 -0.57 -6.49 -4.42
CA ARG A 12 0.22 -5.40 -3.86
C ARG A 12 0.72 -4.49 -4.97
N TYR A 13 0.73 -3.18 -4.74
CA TYR A 13 1.17 -2.18 -5.72
C TYR A 13 2.33 -1.35 -5.17
N PRO A 14 3.59 -1.82 -5.27
CA PRO A 14 4.74 -1.16 -4.63
C PRO A 14 4.98 0.28 -5.11
N VAL A 15 4.72 0.52 -6.40
CA VAL A 15 4.87 1.83 -7.04
C VAL A 15 3.51 2.33 -7.51
N LYS A 16 3.20 3.59 -7.21
CA LYS A 16 1.99 4.25 -7.68
C LYS A 16 1.91 4.23 -9.22
N SER A 17 0.77 3.77 -9.74
CA SER A 17 0.43 3.75 -11.18
C SER A 17 1.20 2.73 -12.03
N MET A 18 1.88 1.77 -11.41
CA MET A 18 2.53 0.63 -12.09
C MET A 18 1.76 -0.67 -11.86
N SER A 19 2.18 -1.75 -12.54
CA SER A 19 1.61 -3.09 -12.33
C SER A 19 1.77 -3.54 -10.87
N GLY A 20 0.76 -4.22 -10.36
CA GLY A 20 0.84 -4.91 -9.07
C GLY A 20 1.48 -6.29 -9.19
N GLU A 21 1.81 -6.87 -8.05
CA GLU A 21 2.19 -8.27 -7.88
C GLU A 21 1.08 -9.02 -7.15
N GLN A 22 0.79 -10.24 -7.58
CA GLN A 22 -0.16 -11.12 -6.91
C GLN A 22 0.57 -11.85 -5.78
N MET A 23 -0.06 -11.89 -4.61
CA MET A 23 0.50 -12.50 -3.41
C MET A 23 -0.46 -13.55 -2.83
N PRO A 24 0.05 -14.65 -2.26
CA PRO A 24 -0.76 -15.60 -1.51
C PRO A 24 -1.15 -15.03 -0.12
N GLU A 25 -0.29 -14.21 0.46
CA GLU A 25 -0.52 -13.58 1.75
C GLU A 25 0.16 -12.22 1.81
N ILE A 26 -0.40 -11.28 2.56
CA ILE A 26 0.24 -9.99 2.80
C ILE A 26 -0.04 -9.50 4.21
N PHE A 27 0.99 -9.00 4.88
CA PHE A 27 0.82 -8.30 6.15
C PHE A 27 0.05 -6.99 5.93
N MET A 28 -1.08 -6.83 6.62
CA MET A 28 -1.82 -5.59 6.65
C MET A 28 -1.62 -4.91 8.02
N GLY A 29 -0.87 -3.81 7.99
CA GLY A 29 -0.79 -2.87 9.10
C GLY A 29 -2.02 -1.97 9.09
N PHE A 30 -2.02 -0.93 9.94
CA PHE A 30 -3.19 -0.06 9.99
C PHE A 30 -3.42 0.77 8.74
N SER A 31 -2.39 1.54 8.39
CA SER A 31 -2.51 2.61 7.43
C SER A 31 -2.39 2.07 6.03
N SER A 32 -1.83 0.87 5.90
CA SER A 32 -1.56 0.23 4.63
C SER A 32 -1.20 -1.24 4.83
N VAL A 33 -1.32 -1.95 3.72
CA VAL A 33 -0.62 -3.20 3.47
C VAL A 33 0.89 -2.95 3.44
N TYR A 34 1.68 -3.86 4.00
CA TYR A 34 3.13 -3.78 4.04
C TYR A 34 3.74 -3.88 2.64
N GLY A 35 4.65 -2.97 2.32
CA GLY A 35 5.22 -2.85 0.97
C GLY A 35 4.27 -2.22 -0.06
N ASP A 36 3.05 -1.80 0.33
CA ASP A 36 2.12 -1.20 -0.62
C ASP A 36 2.35 0.30 -0.80
N ARG A 37 2.43 0.73 -2.07
CA ARG A 37 2.62 2.12 -2.53
C ARG A 37 3.78 2.84 -1.82
N CYS A 38 4.89 2.14 -1.62
CA CYS A 38 6.14 2.66 -1.06
C CYS A 38 6.75 3.79 -1.90
N TYR A 39 6.50 3.80 -3.21
CA TYR A 39 7.07 4.79 -4.13
C TYR A 39 6.02 5.48 -4.99
N ALA A 40 6.29 6.73 -5.34
CA ALA A 40 5.53 7.47 -6.34
C ALA A 40 6.43 8.45 -7.11
N PHE A 41 6.16 8.61 -8.40
CA PHE A 41 6.76 9.67 -9.21
C PHE A 41 5.92 10.95 -9.10
N LYS A 42 6.59 12.08 -8.92
CA LYS A 42 6.00 13.41 -8.99
C LYS A 42 6.22 14.00 -10.36
N SER A 43 5.30 14.83 -10.81
CA SER A 43 5.40 15.58 -12.07
C SER A 43 5.12 17.05 -11.81
N SER A 44 5.91 17.95 -12.38
CA SER A 44 5.69 19.40 -12.29
C SER A 44 4.42 19.88 -13.00
N ALA A 45 3.91 19.17 -14.00
CA ALA A 45 2.60 19.49 -14.61
C ALA A 45 1.41 18.93 -13.83
N ALA A 46 1.63 18.07 -12.85
CA ALA A 46 0.52 17.56 -12.06
C ALA A 46 -0.11 18.70 -11.25
N ARG A 47 -1.44 18.64 -11.02
CA ARG A 47 -2.17 19.67 -10.26
C ARG A 47 -1.52 19.85 -8.89
N LYS A 48 -1.40 21.08 -8.40
CA LYS A 48 -0.73 21.37 -7.10
C LYS A 48 -1.27 20.56 -5.91
N GLY A 49 -2.58 20.26 -5.89
CA GLY A 49 -3.21 19.42 -4.86
C GLY A 49 -2.92 17.91 -4.98
N PHE A 50 -2.45 17.46 -6.15
CA PHE A 50 -2.11 16.06 -6.41
C PHE A 50 -0.85 15.98 -7.30
N PRO A 51 0.34 16.20 -6.74
CA PRO A 51 1.58 16.39 -7.51
C PRO A 51 2.22 15.05 -7.93
N TYR A 52 1.43 14.04 -8.27
CA TYR A 52 1.91 12.70 -8.61
C TYR A 52 1.58 12.35 -10.05
N LEU A 53 2.51 11.67 -10.73
CA LEU A 53 2.27 11.06 -12.02
C LEU A 53 1.24 9.93 -11.86
N ASN A 54 0.28 9.88 -12.78
CA ASN A 54 -0.81 8.92 -12.76
C ASN A 54 -0.88 8.16 -14.09
N ALA A 55 -1.49 6.97 -14.06
CA ALA A 55 -1.67 6.16 -15.26
C ALA A 55 -2.63 6.80 -16.28
N ASN A 56 -3.43 7.80 -15.90
CA ASN A 56 -4.30 8.51 -16.85
C ASN A 56 -3.48 9.42 -17.77
N THR A 57 -2.43 10.05 -17.24
CA THR A 57 -1.49 10.88 -18.00
C THR A 57 -0.45 10.02 -18.71
N GLN A 58 -0.03 8.92 -18.08
CA GLN A 58 1.01 8.03 -18.63
C GLN A 58 0.58 6.55 -18.54
N PRO A 59 -0.28 6.08 -19.46
CA PRO A 59 -0.87 4.74 -19.39
C PRO A 59 0.16 3.61 -19.45
N GLN A 60 1.28 3.81 -20.15
CA GLN A 60 2.30 2.76 -20.27
C GLN A 60 3.01 2.46 -18.95
N MET A 61 2.83 3.27 -17.90
CA MET A 61 3.30 2.92 -16.55
C MET A 61 2.75 1.56 -16.08
N LEU A 62 1.57 1.17 -16.53
CA LEU A 62 0.95 -0.12 -16.20
C LEU A 62 1.73 -1.33 -16.74
N LEU A 63 2.59 -1.11 -17.75
CA LEU A 63 3.44 -2.16 -18.32
C LEU A 63 4.73 -2.40 -17.51
N TYR A 64 5.08 -1.45 -16.63
CA TYR A 64 6.24 -1.58 -15.76
C TYR A 64 5.88 -2.45 -14.55
N ARG A 65 6.76 -3.39 -14.22
CA ARG A 65 6.57 -4.37 -13.14
C ARG A 65 7.59 -4.14 -12.04
N PRO A 66 7.20 -3.49 -10.93
CA PRO A 66 8.03 -3.39 -9.73
C PRO A 66 8.30 -4.77 -9.13
N GLN A 67 9.53 -5.00 -8.68
CA GLN A 67 9.96 -6.19 -7.96
C GLN A 67 10.84 -5.78 -6.79
N PHE A 68 10.54 -6.27 -5.59
CA PHE A 68 11.42 -6.04 -4.45
C PHE A 68 12.72 -6.79 -4.64
N ARG A 69 13.85 -6.11 -4.37
CA ARG A 69 15.17 -6.74 -4.46
C ARG A 69 15.36 -7.82 -3.39
N TYR A 70 14.73 -7.64 -2.23
CA TYR A 70 14.71 -8.58 -1.13
C TYR A 70 13.27 -8.99 -0.83
N PRO A 71 12.66 -9.89 -1.62
CA PRO A 71 11.25 -10.24 -1.48
C PRO A 71 10.93 -10.77 -0.08
N GLU A 72 11.81 -11.59 0.50
CA GLU A 72 11.67 -12.14 1.86
C GLU A 72 11.52 -11.05 2.93
N ARG A 73 12.26 -9.95 2.81
CA ARG A 73 12.17 -8.81 3.74
C ARG A 73 10.94 -7.96 3.49
N ALA A 74 10.45 -7.96 2.25
CA ALA A 74 9.24 -7.25 1.87
C ALA A 74 7.96 -8.04 2.19
N LEU A 75 8.01 -9.31 2.60
CA LEU A 75 6.82 -10.08 2.97
C LEU A 75 6.21 -9.60 4.29
N ASN A 76 7.05 -9.45 5.31
CA ASN A 76 6.63 -9.19 6.68
C ASN A 76 7.49 -8.10 7.33
N PRO A 77 6.89 -7.29 8.23
CA PRO A 77 7.64 -6.36 9.06
C PRO A 77 8.76 -7.08 9.85
N PRO A 78 9.94 -6.46 10.01
CA PRO A 78 11.10 -7.12 10.62
C PRO A 78 10.86 -7.53 12.07
N ASN A 79 10.11 -6.74 12.84
CA ASN A 79 9.83 -6.98 14.25
C ASN A 79 8.43 -7.57 14.50
N LEU A 80 7.88 -8.30 13.53
CA LEU A 80 6.53 -8.86 13.62
C LEU A 80 6.35 -9.75 14.85
N ILE A 81 7.33 -10.61 15.14
CA ILE A 81 7.29 -11.59 16.23
C ILE A 81 7.27 -10.87 17.59
N GLU A 82 8.16 -9.89 17.81
CA GLU A 82 8.20 -9.15 19.08
C GLU A 82 6.97 -8.28 19.27
N ALA A 83 6.51 -7.63 18.20
CA ALA A 83 5.33 -6.76 18.24
C ALA A 83 4.04 -7.54 18.56
N MET A 84 3.91 -8.77 18.02
CA MET A 84 2.78 -9.66 18.35
C MET A 84 2.84 -10.18 19.79
N SER A 85 4.05 -10.33 20.35
CA SER A 85 4.25 -10.87 21.71
C SER A 85 3.99 -9.84 22.82
N THR A 86 4.00 -8.54 22.49
CA THR A 86 3.82 -7.46 23.46
C THR A 86 2.34 -7.11 23.63
N ALA A 87 1.66 -7.48 24.72
CA ALA A 87 0.27 -7.07 24.98
C ALA A 87 0.16 -5.54 25.21
N PRO A 88 -0.81 -4.81 24.62
CA PRO A 88 -2.04 -5.21 23.90
C PRO A 88 -1.87 -5.49 22.38
N GLY A 89 -0.70 -6.00 21.99
CA GLY A 89 -0.19 -6.10 20.63
C GLY A 89 0.31 -4.73 20.19
N VAL A 90 1.56 -4.62 19.79
CA VAL A 90 2.13 -3.39 19.23
C VAL A 90 2.04 -3.49 17.70
N THR A 91 1.87 -2.35 17.01
CA THR A 91 1.99 -2.34 15.55
C THR A 91 3.47 -2.58 15.19
N PRO A 92 3.80 -3.61 14.39
CA PRO A 92 5.16 -3.79 13.93
C PRO A 92 5.68 -2.53 13.26
N ALA A 93 6.95 -2.24 13.45
CA ALA A 93 7.62 -1.16 12.75
C ALA A 93 7.63 -1.49 11.26
N ASN A 94 7.47 -0.48 10.41
CA ASN A 94 7.75 -0.68 8.99
C ASN A 94 9.23 -1.05 8.81
N GLY A 95 9.54 -1.81 7.76
CA GLY A 95 10.92 -2.05 7.36
C GLY A 95 11.60 -0.74 7.01
N GLU A 96 12.92 -0.73 7.10
CA GLU A 96 13.69 0.43 6.68
C GLU A 96 13.59 0.61 5.17
N SER A 97 13.92 1.81 4.69
CA SER A 97 13.86 2.10 3.24
C SER A 97 14.75 1.15 2.43
N ASP A 98 15.84 0.67 3.03
CA ASP A 98 16.79 -0.26 2.42
C ASP A 98 16.23 -1.70 2.28
N ASP A 99 15.30 -2.09 3.15
CA ASP A 99 14.64 -3.40 3.08
C ASP A 99 13.52 -3.43 2.02
N LEU A 100 13.02 -2.25 1.64
CA LEU A 100 11.94 -2.06 0.66
C LEU A 100 12.44 -1.50 -0.67
N ILE A 101 13.75 -1.61 -0.94
CA ILE A 101 14.32 -1.30 -2.25
C ILE A 101 13.67 -2.19 -3.31
N LEU A 102 13.31 -1.56 -4.43
CA LEU A 102 12.73 -2.25 -5.56
C LEU A 102 13.45 -1.89 -6.85
N ASP A 103 13.45 -2.87 -7.74
CA ASP A 103 13.82 -2.76 -9.12
C ASP A 103 12.54 -2.77 -9.97
N VAL A 104 12.59 -2.23 -11.18
CA VAL A 104 11.45 -2.14 -12.08
C VAL A 104 11.82 -2.82 -13.39
N VAL A 105 11.08 -3.87 -13.72
CA VAL A 105 11.15 -4.51 -15.03
C VAL A 105 10.37 -3.64 -16.01
N THR A 106 11.08 -3.12 -17.01
CA THR A 106 10.52 -2.26 -18.06
C THR A 106 9.79 -3.11 -19.11
N PRO A 107 8.98 -2.49 -19.98
CA PRO A 107 8.32 -3.20 -21.08
C PRO A 107 9.30 -3.80 -22.09
N SER A 108 10.54 -3.30 -22.17
CA SER A 108 11.61 -3.87 -23.00
C SER A 108 12.30 -5.07 -22.35
N GLY A 109 11.94 -5.44 -21.12
CA GLY A 109 12.53 -6.55 -20.36
C GLY A 109 13.79 -6.18 -19.57
N GLU A 110 14.21 -4.91 -19.59
CA GLU A 110 15.33 -4.43 -18.78
C GLU A 110 14.90 -4.26 -17.32
N THR A 111 15.76 -4.61 -16.37
CA THR A 111 15.50 -4.39 -14.94
C THR A 111 16.32 -3.21 -14.46
N LEU A 112 15.64 -2.13 -14.09
CA LEU A 112 16.28 -0.88 -13.64
C LEU A 112 15.97 -0.61 -12.17
N PRO A 113 16.93 -0.17 -11.36
CA PRO A 113 16.65 0.34 -10.02
C PRO A 113 15.59 1.44 -10.05
N ILE A 114 14.75 1.52 -9.02
CA ILE A 114 13.74 2.59 -8.92
C ILE A 114 14.34 4.01 -8.91
N ASP A 115 15.61 4.10 -8.52
CA ASP A 115 16.43 5.31 -8.47
C ASP A 115 17.19 5.64 -9.74
N ASP A 116 17.10 4.78 -10.77
CA ASP A 116 17.85 4.96 -12.00
C ASP A 116 17.32 6.17 -12.81
N PRO A 117 18.18 7.14 -13.20
CA PRO A 117 17.76 8.24 -14.06
C PRO A 117 17.17 7.78 -15.39
N LYS A 118 17.64 6.65 -15.94
CA LYS A 118 17.11 6.06 -17.17
C LYS A 118 15.63 5.70 -17.03
N LEU A 119 15.22 5.18 -15.87
CA LEU A 119 13.80 4.89 -15.60
C LEU A 119 12.97 6.17 -15.63
N ILE A 120 13.48 7.28 -15.10
CA ILE A 120 12.80 8.58 -15.10
C ILE A 120 12.63 9.09 -16.54
N GLU A 121 13.65 8.97 -17.38
CA GLU A 121 13.60 9.34 -18.80
C GLU A 121 12.58 8.50 -19.58
N MET A 122 12.57 7.18 -19.36
CA MET A 122 11.60 6.27 -19.98
C MET A 122 10.16 6.62 -19.57
N LEU A 123 9.94 6.98 -18.30
CA LEU A 123 8.64 7.42 -17.80
C LEU A 123 8.24 8.81 -18.31
N GLY A 124 9.22 9.67 -18.62
CA GLY A 124 9.01 11.00 -19.20
C GLY A 124 8.75 10.99 -20.71
N THR A 125 9.01 9.88 -21.40
CA THR A 125 8.83 9.78 -22.85
C THR A 125 7.38 10.06 -23.24
N GLY A 126 7.17 11.02 -24.16
CA GLY A 126 5.83 11.45 -24.59
C GLY A 126 5.15 12.48 -23.69
N ILE A 127 5.78 12.85 -22.57
CA ILE A 127 5.33 13.93 -21.69
C ILE A 127 6.11 15.20 -22.07
N SER A 128 5.42 16.34 -22.24
CA SER A 128 6.02 17.64 -22.62
C SER A 128 7.28 17.99 -21.82
N GLU A 129 8.30 18.57 -22.47
CA GLU A 129 9.61 18.94 -21.88
C GLU A 129 9.55 19.76 -20.59
N LYS A 130 8.40 20.39 -20.28
CA LYS A 130 8.17 21.14 -19.03
C LYS A 130 7.94 20.24 -17.81
N ASN A 131 7.89 18.93 -17.99
CA ASN A 131 7.55 17.96 -16.95
C ASN A 131 8.78 17.33 -16.33
N GLN A 132 9.32 18.02 -15.33
CA GLN A 132 10.33 17.46 -14.46
C GLN A 132 9.69 16.37 -13.59
N LEU A 133 10.24 15.16 -13.68
CA LEU A 133 9.82 14.02 -12.87
C LEU A 133 10.78 13.84 -11.70
N ALA A 134 10.23 13.63 -10.51
CA ALA A 134 11.03 13.37 -9.31
C ALA A 134 10.42 12.25 -8.48
N ARG A 135 11.24 11.29 -8.05
CA ARG A 135 10.79 10.19 -7.20
C ARG A 135 10.54 10.67 -5.76
N ARG A 136 9.54 10.10 -5.09
CA ARG A 136 9.38 10.16 -3.62
C ARG A 136 9.09 8.80 -3.01
N VAL A 137 9.66 8.59 -1.82
CA VAL A 137 9.25 7.53 -0.89
C VAL A 137 7.98 7.99 -0.15
N CYS A 138 6.98 7.11 -0.07
CA CYS A 138 5.70 7.39 0.58
C CYS A 138 5.70 6.87 2.03
N ALA A 139 5.87 7.77 3.00
CA ALA A 139 5.71 7.43 4.42
C ALA A 139 4.26 7.63 4.87
N ARG A 140 3.38 6.63 4.76
CA ARG A 140 2.02 6.69 5.34
C ARG A 140 1.96 6.04 6.73
N ARG A 141 1.90 6.84 7.79
CA ARG A 141 1.66 6.42 9.20
C ARG A 141 0.23 6.76 9.63
N ARG A 142 -0.57 5.79 10.06
CA ARG A 142 -1.67 5.89 11.06
C ARG A 142 -1.84 4.51 11.76
N LYS A 143 -2.62 4.32 12.84
CA LYS A 143 -2.67 3.13 13.75
C LYS A 143 -4.05 2.42 13.93
N GLU A 144 -4.08 1.05 13.91
CA GLU A 144 -5.14 -0.04 14.10
C GLU A 144 -4.93 -1.27 13.12
N ARG A 145 -5.72 -2.36 13.10
CA ARG A 145 -5.18 -3.70 12.71
C ARG A 145 -6.13 -4.60 11.89
N LEU A 146 -5.63 -5.34 10.88
CA LEU A 146 -6.27 -6.55 10.33
C LEU A 146 -5.27 -7.42 9.55
N PHE A 147 -5.29 -8.74 9.70
CA PHE A 147 -4.45 -9.68 8.93
C PHE A 147 -5.33 -10.36 7.86
N VAL A 148 -4.89 -10.42 6.60
CA VAL A 148 -5.67 -11.03 5.50
C VAL A 148 -4.82 -12.09 4.81
N SER A 149 -5.32 -13.32 4.74
CA SER A 149 -4.71 -14.46 4.05
C SER A 149 -5.74 -15.12 3.12
N THR A 150 -5.30 -15.67 1.98
CA THR A 150 -6.17 -16.43 1.07
C THR A 150 -6.49 -17.82 1.57
N ASP A 151 -5.80 -18.31 2.62
CA ASP A 151 -6.03 -19.65 3.13
C ASP A 151 -7.33 -19.74 3.93
N ARG A 152 -8.11 -20.77 3.59
CA ARG A 152 -9.39 -21.12 4.21
C ARG A 152 -9.18 -21.22 5.73
N LEU A 153 -9.69 -20.24 6.48
CA LEU A 153 -9.63 -20.13 7.95
C LEU A 153 -9.91 -21.49 8.62
N LYS A 154 -8.87 -22.27 8.94
CA LYS A 154 -8.97 -23.39 9.87
C LYS A 154 -8.98 -22.80 11.27
N LYS A 155 -10.14 -22.93 11.91
CA LYS A 155 -10.48 -22.44 13.25
C LYS A 155 -9.46 -22.93 14.30
N VAL A 156 -8.61 -22.03 14.79
CA VAL A 156 -7.88 -22.24 16.05
C VAL A 156 -8.89 -22.07 17.19
N LYS A 157 -9.20 -23.16 17.91
CA LYS A 157 -10.06 -23.14 19.10
C LYS A 157 -9.36 -22.36 20.21
N GLY A 158 -9.89 -21.20 20.61
CA GLY A 158 -9.34 -20.49 21.77
C GLY A 158 -10.00 -19.16 22.14
N LYS A 159 -11.11 -19.24 22.87
CA LYS A 159 -11.59 -18.31 23.93
C LYS A 159 -12.18 -16.92 23.56
N SER A 160 -13.49 -16.86 23.84
CA SER A 160 -14.31 -15.77 24.40
C SER A 160 -14.38 -14.41 23.68
N SER A 161 -15.36 -14.32 22.77
CA SER A 161 -15.87 -13.05 22.24
C SER A 161 -16.73 -12.35 23.30
N LYS A 162 -16.27 -11.23 23.88
CA LYS A 162 -17.16 -10.27 24.56
C LYS A 162 -17.87 -9.43 23.51
N ARG A 163 -19.20 -9.51 23.52
CA ARG A 163 -20.13 -8.72 22.71
C ARG A 163 -20.19 -7.30 23.31
N LEU A 164 -19.80 -6.28 22.57
CA LEU A 164 -20.04 -4.88 22.95
C LEU A 164 -21.07 -4.29 21.98
N SER A 165 -22.21 -3.94 22.56
CA SER A 165 -23.33 -3.23 21.95
C SER A 165 -22.88 -1.84 21.50
N VAL A 166 -23.10 -1.52 20.22
CA VAL A 166 -22.90 -0.16 19.70
C VAL A 166 -24.14 0.65 20.07
N ASN A 167 -24.05 1.46 21.12
CA ASN A 167 -25.00 2.55 21.33
C ASN A 167 -24.62 3.70 20.38
N ASN A 168 -25.43 3.90 19.34
CA ASN A 168 -25.47 5.11 18.55
C ASN A 168 -26.09 6.25 19.38
N PRO A 169 -25.56 7.48 19.27
CA PRO A 169 -26.43 8.64 19.23
C PRO A 169 -26.09 9.44 17.98
N CYS A 170 -26.85 9.20 16.92
CA CYS A 170 -27.03 10.20 15.88
C CYS A 170 -28.46 10.09 15.37
N SER A 171 -29.37 10.81 16.02
CA SER A 171 -30.71 11.08 15.52
C SER A 171 -30.98 12.58 15.60
N ARG A 172 -30.97 13.19 14.41
CA ARG A 172 -32.02 14.07 13.87
C ARG A 172 -32.31 15.42 14.55
N SER A 173 -31.93 16.48 13.81
CA SER A 173 -32.79 17.53 13.22
C SER A 173 -33.63 18.49 14.09
N GLY A 174 -33.60 19.78 13.70
CA GLY A 174 -34.65 20.79 13.90
C GLY A 174 -34.19 21.94 14.81
N LEU A 175 -33.97 23.17 14.30
CA LEU A 175 -34.91 24.26 13.98
C LEU A 175 -35.23 25.18 15.18
N ALA A 176 -34.97 26.50 14.98
CA ALA A 176 -35.57 27.68 15.63
C ALA A 176 -35.36 27.84 17.16
N GLU A 177 -35.42 28.99 17.84
CA GLU A 177 -35.58 30.43 17.58
C GLU A 177 -35.17 31.17 18.89
N LEU A 178 -35.22 32.50 18.87
CA LEU A 178 -35.10 33.48 19.98
C LEU A 178 -35.53 33.00 21.38
N VAL A 179 -34.81 33.43 22.43
CA VAL A 179 -35.03 34.66 23.25
C VAL A 179 -33.71 35.04 23.91
#